data_AF-R7SE55-F1
#
_entry.id   AF-R7SE55-F1
#
_cell.length_a   1.000
_cell.length_b   1.000
_cell.length_c   1.000
_cell.angle_alpha   90.00
_cell.angle_beta   90.00
_cell.angle_gamma   90.00
#
_symmetry.space_group_name_H-M   'P 1'
#
loop_
_entity.id
_entity.type
_entity.pdbx_description
1 polymer ?
#
loop_
_entity_poly.entity_id
_entity_poly.type
_entity_poly.pdbx_seq_one_letter_code
_entity_poly.pdbx_strand_id
1 'polypeptide(L)'
;MQTSHAHERQTRAGSERDPALRPDSYAKPTEGTMSSIALMNLLAVLARRKALAAIQFLRKPPTGLSTTTSLQQIQHITHPDIVRRAIKICSLKAESICADGDRKLKDTDTMIMMSASSSYSTGSELAAAISTLSYSIKDTYTQETIATRMLVASVLGSEAGIWSRLKSWKEAYFRALGSITAAEGISSFKVLDSETMAKLREIYDGAKAGLDGDVH
;
A
#
# COMPACT_ATOMS: atom_id res chain seq x y z
N MET A 1 14.47 63.71 21.70
CA MET A 1 15.32 62.60 22.16
C MET A 1 14.38 61.47 22.56
N GLN A 2 13.90 60.54 21.71
CA GLN A 2 14.51 59.73 20.65
C GLN A 2 15.76 58.96 21.10
N THR A 3 15.55 57.75 21.61
CA THR A 3 16.36 56.53 21.41
C THR A 3 15.47 55.34 21.83
N SER A 4 14.94 54.55 20.89
CA SER A 4 15.59 53.41 20.21
C SER A 4 15.29 52.09 20.93
N HIS A 5 14.12 51.51 20.65
CA HIS A 5 13.80 50.12 20.93
C HIS A 5 14.62 49.21 20.00
N ALA A 6 15.63 48.54 20.56
CA ALA A 6 16.28 47.41 19.92
C ALA A 6 15.41 46.16 20.14
N HIS A 7 14.58 45.83 19.14
CA HIS A 7 13.99 44.51 19.01
C HIS A 7 15.03 43.60 18.36
N GLU A 8 15.73 42.86 19.21
CA GLU A 8 16.70 41.86 18.80
C GLU A 8 15.94 40.67 18.21
N ARG A 9 16.17 40.47 16.91
CA ARG A 9 15.64 39.38 16.11
C ARG A 9 16.13 38.05 16.69
N GLN A 10 15.22 37.27 17.26
CA GLN A 10 15.50 35.88 17.56
C GLN A 10 15.48 35.08 16.25
N THR A 11 16.68 34.71 15.85
CA THR A 11 17.02 33.95 14.64
C THR A 11 16.42 32.56 14.66
N ARG A 12 15.96 32.15 13.47
CA ARG A 12 15.64 30.78 13.02
C ARG A 12 16.44 29.70 13.78
N ALA A 13 15.78 28.97 14.66
CA ALA A 13 16.21 27.64 15.05
C ALA A 13 15.61 26.66 14.03
N GLY A 14 16.49 25.91 13.38
CA GLY A 14 16.12 24.89 12.40
C GLY A 14 15.20 23.84 13.01
N SER A 15 14.34 23.29 12.15
CA SER A 15 13.51 22.11 12.35
C SER A 15 14.31 20.95 12.95
N GLU A 16 14.43 20.93 14.28
CA GLU A 16 14.88 19.79 15.05
C GLU A 16 13.77 18.75 14.98
N ARG A 17 13.90 17.79 14.05
CA ARG A 17 12.97 16.65 13.96
C ARG A 17 13.02 15.93 15.30
N ASP A 18 11.89 15.89 15.98
CA ASP A 18 11.72 15.21 17.27
C ASP A 18 12.29 13.78 17.18
N PRO A 19 13.34 13.45 17.97
CA PRO A 19 13.95 12.13 17.96
C PRO A 19 13.02 10.99 18.41
N ALA A 20 11.81 11.31 18.90
CA ALA A 20 10.74 10.34 19.18
C ALA A 20 10.06 9.77 17.90
N LEU A 21 10.21 10.42 16.74
CA LEU A 21 9.64 9.99 15.45
C LEU A 21 10.56 9.01 14.69
N ARG A 22 11.28 8.12 15.39
CA ARG A 22 12.11 7.11 14.72
C ARG A 22 11.24 6.11 13.96
N PRO A 23 11.54 5.80 12.69
CA PRO A 23 10.85 4.80 11.87
C PRO A 23 10.68 3.43 12.53
N ASP A 24 11.56 3.11 13.46
CA ASP A 24 11.67 1.77 14.08
C ASP A 24 10.63 1.52 15.18
N SER A 25 9.89 2.56 15.59
CA SER A 25 8.85 2.53 16.65
C SER A 25 7.49 2.01 16.16
N TYR A 26 7.27 1.94 14.85
CA TYR A 26 5.97 1.56 14.31
C TYR A 26 5.77 0.04 14.34
N ALA A 27 4.50 -0.37 14.53
CA ALA A 27 4.11 -1.77 14.55
C ALA A 27 4.61 -2.47 13.27
N LYS A 28 5.58 -3.37 13.43
CA LYS A 28 6.14 -4.15 12.33
C LYS A 28 5.07 -5.11 11.79
N PRO A 29 5.01 -5.34 10.47
CA PRO A 29 4.12 -6.35 9.91
C PRO A 29 4.36 -7.70 10.59
N THR A 30 3.28 -8.39 10.96
CA THR A 30 3.38 -9.75 11.49
C THR A 30 4.02 -10.67 10.45
N GLU A 31 4.73 -11.71 10.90
CA GLU A 31 5.33 -12.72 10.01
C GLU A 31 4.31 -13.23 8.99
N GLY A 32 3.10 -13.58 9.45
CA GLY A 32 2.05 -14.06 8.55
C GLY A 32 1.61 -13.04 7.50
N THR A 33 1.75 -11.73 7.74
CA THR A 33 1.46 -10.70 6.71
C THR A 33 2.58 -10.64 5.70
N MET A 34 3.84 -10.64 6.15
CA MET A 34 5.00 -10.67 5.26
C MET A 34 5.00 -11.92 4.38
N SER A 35 4.67 -13.10 4.92
CA SER A 35 4.53 -14.32 4.14
C SER A 35 3.43 -14.22 3.08
N SER A 36 2.32 -13.53 3.38
CA SER A 36 1.23 -13.33 2.42
C SER A 36 1.66 -12.40 1.28
N ILE A 37 2.34 -11.30 1.59
CA ILE A 37 2.91 -10.36 0.60
C ILE A 37 3.92 -11.10 -0.29
N ALA A 38 4.84 -11.85 0.31
CA ALA A 38 5.85 -12.62 -0.41
C ALA A 38 5.21 -13.67 -1.33
N LEU A 39 4.20 -14.39 -0.86
CA LEU A 39 3.48 -15.37 -1.67
C LEU A 39 2.80 -14.72 -2.88
N MET A 40 2.06 -13.62 -2.69
CA MET A 40 1.37 -12.92 -3.79
C MET A 40 2.37 -12.38 -4.82
N ASN A 41 3.49 -11.80 -4.36
CA ASN A 41 4.55 -11.34 -5.24
C ASN A 41 5.21 -12.49 -6.02
N LEU A 42 5.47 -13.63 -5.37
CA LEU A 42 6.00 -14.82 -6.04
C LEU A 42 5.07 -15.31 -7.14
N LEU A 43 3.77 -15.43 -6.85
CA LEU A 43 2.76 -15.81 -7.84
C LEU A 43 2.71 -14.80 -8.99
N ALA A 44 2.82 -13.51 -8.71
CA ALA A 44 2.83 -12.47 -9.75
C ALA A 44 4.08 -12.58 -10.65
N VAL A 45 5.25 -12.89 -10.09
CA VAL A 45 6.47 -13.13 -10.88
C VAL A 45 6.31 -14.38 -11.75
N LEU A 46 5.76 -15.47 -11.22
CA LEU A 46 5.49 -16.69 -11.98
C LEU A 46 4.50 -16.42 -13.12
N ALA A 47 3.47 -15.62 -12.87
CA ALA A 47 2.50 -15.17 -13.85
C ALA A 47 3.14 -14.36 -14.99
N ARG A 48 3.93 -13.34 -14.66
CA ARG A 48 4.64 -12.51 -15.65
C ARG A 48 5.55 -13.33 -16.55
N ARG A 49 6.18 -14.37 -16.00
CA ARG A 49 7.05 -15.29 -16.74
C ARG A 49 6.26 -16.35 -17.53
N LYS A 50 4.93 -16.28 -17.54
CA LYS A 50 4.02 -17.28 -18.14
C LYS A 50 4.24 -18.69 -17.58
N ALA A 51 4.82 -18.79 -16.39
CA ALA A 51 5.16 -20.05 -15.74
C ALA A 51 4.01 -20.58 -14.87
N LEU A 52 3.21 -19.70 -14.28
CA LEU A 52 2.19 -20.09 -13.30
C LEU A 52 1.19 -21.12 -13.85
N ALA A 53 0.66 -20.90 -15.05
CA ALA A 53 -0.22 -21.86 -15.72
C ALA A 53 0.54 -23.09 -16.25
N ALA A 54 1.76 -22.89 -16.75
CA ALA A 54 2.59 -23.96 -17.32
C ALA A 54 2.98 -25.02 -16.28
N ILE A 55 3.14 -24.65 -15.01
CA ILE A 55 3.49 -25.55 -13.90
C ILE A 55 2.50 -26.73 -13.80
N GLN A 56 1.21 -26.49 -14.06
CA GLN A 56 0.18 -27.53 -13.99
C GLN A 56 0.39 -28.65 -15.01
N PHE A 57 1.12 -28.38 -16.09
CA PHE A 57 1.36 -29.33 -17.18
C PHE A 57 2.74 -30.00 -17.12
N LEU A 58 3.56 -29.66 -16.12
CA LEU A 58 4.86 -30.30 -15.92
C LEU A 58 4.68 -31.79 -15.63
N ARG A 59 5.39 -32.63 -16.40
CA ARG A 59 5.43 -34.10 -16.18
C ARG A 59 6.65 -34.54 -15.37
N LYS A 60 7.66 -33.68 -15.25
CA LYS A 60 8.90 -33.94 -14.54
C LYS A 60 9.23 -32.76 -13.63
N PRO A 61 9.81 -33.00 -12.44
CA PRO A 61 10.24 -31.94 -11.55
C PRO A 61 11.32 -31.07 -12.21
N PRO A 62 11.32 -29.75 -11.99
CA PRO A 62 12.45 -28.88 -12.31
C PRO A 62 13.75 -29.39 -11.68
N THR A 63 14.87 -29.18 -12.35
CA THR A 63 16.20 -29.51 -11.82
C THR A 63 16.51 -28.65 -10.60
N GLY A 64 17.13 -29.25 -9.58
CA GLY A 64 17.54 -28.51 -8.37
C GLY A 64 16.43 -28.32 -7.33
N LEU A 65 15.34 -29.09 -7.40
CA LEU A 65 14.39 -29.16 -6.28
C LEU A 65 15.04 -29.77 -5.04
N SER A 66 14.64 -29.24 -3.87
CA SER A 66 14.94 -29.85 -2.58
C SER A 66 14.41 -31.29 -2.52
N THR A 67 15.12 -32.16 -1.80
CA THR A 67 14.66 -33.54 -1.53
C THR A 67 13.33 -33.60 -0.78
N THR A 68 12.94 -32.52 -0.12
CA THR A 68 11.67 -32.37 0.61
C THR A 68 10.54 -31.78 -0.23
N THR A 69 10.81 -31.37 -1.48
CA THR A 69 9.83 -30.71 -2.35
C THR A 69 9.49 -31.59 -3.56
N SER A 70 8.22 -31.97 -3.70
CA SER A 70 7.74 -32.74 -4.84
C SER A 70 7.08 -31.87 -5.91
N LEU A 71 7.10 -32.34 -7.16
CA LEU A 71 6.36 -31.69 -8.25
C LEU A 71 4.86 -31.55 -7.91
N GLN A 72 4.29 -32.57 -7.27
CA GLN A 72 2.89 -32.57 -6.86
C GLN A 72 2.59 -31.44 -5.87
N GLN A 73 3.48 -31.15 -4.92
CA GLN A 73 3.33 -30.01 -4.01
C GLN A 73 3.35 -28.68 -4.76
N ILE A 74 4.28 -28.52 -5.71
CA ILE A 74 4.38 -27.30 -6.52
C ILE A 74 3.12 -27.10 -7.37
N GLN A 75 2.62 -28.17 -8.00
CA GLN A 75 1.37 -28.14 -8.74
C GLN A 75 0.19 -27.81 -7.84
N HIS A 76 0.13 -28.38 -6.64
CA HIS A 76 -0.93 -28.09 -5.68
C HIS A 76 -0.95 -26.61 -5.28
N ILE A 77 0.17 -26.05 -4.84
CA ILE A 77 0.22 -24.65 -4.37
C ILE A 77 0.01 -23.62 -5.49
N THR A 78 0.26 -24.00 -6.74
CA THR A 78 0.03 -23.15 -7.92
C THR A 78 -1.26 -23.47 -8.66
N HIS A 79 -2.07 -24.41 -8.16
CA HIS A 79 -3.33 -24.78 -8.78
C HIS A 79 -4.27 -23.56 -8.81
N PRO A 80 -5.00 -23.30 -9.91
CA PRO A 80 -5.85 -22.10 -10.03
C PRO A 80 -6.82 -21.91 -8.86
N ASP A 81 -7.44 -22.97 -8.38
CA ASP A 81 -8.38 -22.88 -7.25
C ASP A 81 -7.69 -22.57 -5.92
N ILE A 82 -6.46 -23.04 -5.73
CA ILE A 82 -5.65 -22.73 -4.55
C ILE A 82 -5.20 -21.27 -4.61
N VAL A 83 -4.82 -20.78 -5.80
CA VAL A 83 -4.48 -19.37 -6.01
C VAL A 83 -5.68 -18.46 -5.75
N ARG A 84 -6.88 -18.79 -6.27
CA ARG A 84 -8.12 -18.03 -5.97
C ARG A 84 -8.40 -17.98 -4.47
N ARG A 85 -8.27 -19.11 -3.79
CA ARG A 85 -8.45 -19.18 -2.32
C ARG A 85 -7.43 -18.30 -1.60
N ALA A 86 -6.16 -18.35 -2.01
CA ALA A 86 -5.10 -17.52 -1.45
C ALA A 86 -5.37 -16.02 -1.65
N ILE A 87 -5.81 -15.61 -2.85
CA ILE A 87 -6.23 -14.23 -3.15
C ILE A 87 -7.35 -13.79 -2.21
N LYS A 88 -8.39 -14.61 -2.03
CA LYS A 88 -9.51 -14.30 -1.14
C LYS A 88 -9.07 -14.12 0.30
N ILE A 89 -8.27 -15.05 0.83
CA ILE A 89 -7.75 -14.98 2.20
C ILE A 89 -6.88 -13.73 2.39
N CYS A 90 -5.99 -13.44 1.44
CA CYS A 90 -5.11 -12.28 1.51
C CYS A 90 -5.88 -10.97 1.38
N SER A 91 -6.96 -10.92 0.59
CA SER A 91 -7.83 -9.75 0.46
C SER A 91 -8.55 -9.44 1.77
N LEU A 92 -9.19 -10.45 2.39
CA LEU A 92 -9.82 -10.30 3.71
C LEU A 92 -8.81 -9.85 4.78
N LYS A 93 -7.57 -10.35 4.68
CA LYS A 93 -6.49 -9.94 5.58
C LYS A 93 -6.09 -8.47 5.37
N ALA A 94 -5.93 -8.04 4.13
CA ALA A 94 -5.65 -6.64 3.80
C ALA A 94 -6.77 -5.72 4.32
N GLU A 95 -8.04 -6.08 4.08
CA GLU A 95 -9.21 -5.34 4.57
C GLU A 95 -9.20 -5.24 6.10
N SER A 96 -8.95 -6.33 6.81
CA SER A 96 -8.87 -6.34 8.28
C SER A 96 -7.75 -5.45 8.82
N ILE A 97 -6.58 -5.46 8.18
CA ILE A 97 -5.46 -4.58 8.55
C ILE A 97 -5.84 -3.11 8.32
N CYS A 98 -6.49 -2.79 7.21
CA CYS A 98 -6.93 -1.41 6.92
C CYS A 98 -8.04 -0.94 7.87
N ALA A 99 -9.00 -1.81 8.19
CA ALA A 99 -10.05 -1.52 9.17
C ALA A 99 -9.47 -1.24 10.56
N ASP A 100 -8.34 -1.87 10.91
CA ASP A 100 -7.59 -1.52 12.12
C ASP A 100 -7.03 -0.09 12.07
N GLY A 101 -6.54 0.35 10.91
CA GLY A 101 -6.16 1.75 10.66
C GLY A 101 -7.34 2.72 10.82
N ASP A 102 -8.52 2.37 10.26
CA ASP A 102 -9.73 3.20 10.37
C ASP A 102 -10.16 3.38 11.82
N ARG A 103 -10.08 2.32 12.63
CA ARG A 103 -10.42 2.38 14.07
C ARG A 103 -9.49 3.32 14.82
N LYS A 104 -8.21 3.39 14.46
CA LYS A 104 -7.20 4.26 15.09
C LYS A 104 -7.37 5.73 14.70
N LEU A 105 -7.80 6.02 13.47
CA LEU A 105 -7.96 7.39 12.96
C LEU A 105 -9.01 8.27 13.68
N LYS A 106 -9.76 7.71 14.63
CA LYS A 106 -10.70 8.47 15.47
C LYS A 106 -10.00 9.42 16.43
N ASP A 107 -8.71 9.23 16.66
CA ASP A 107 -7.89 10.07 17.52
C ASP A 107 -7.06 11.07 16.69
N THR A 108 -6.79 12.24 17.27
CA THR A 108 -5.92 13.27 16.69
C THR A 108 -4.47 13.16 17.18
N ASP A 109 -4.18 12.27 18.12
CA ASP A 109 -2.83 12.02 18.60
C ASP A 109 -1.89 11.56 17.48
N THR A 110 -0.72 12.19 17.40
CA THR A 110 0.29 11.93 16.37
C THR A 110 0.77 10.48 16.38
N MET A 111 1.01 9.89 17.55
CA MET A 111 1.45 8.49 17.63
C MET A 111 0.38 7.54 17.13
N ILE A 112 -0.89 7.82 17.41
CA ILE A 112 -2.02 7.04 16.90
C ILE A 112 -2.15 7.20 15.38
N MET A 113 -1.99 8.41 14.83
CA MET A 113 -1.97 8.62 13.38
C MET A 113 -0.87 7.82 12.68
N MET A 114 0.33 7.77 13.28
CA MET A 114 1.43 6.98 12.72
C MET A 114 1.18 5.48 12.82
N SER A 115 0.59 5.02 13.92
CA SER A 115 0.14 3.62 14.05
C SER A 115 -0.91 3.26 13.01
N ALA A 116 -1.86 4.16 12.72
CA ALA A 116 -2.83 4.00 11.64
C ALA A 116 -2.13 3.96 10.27
N SER A 117 -1.18 4.85 10.01
CA SER A 117 -0.39 4.84 8.78
C SER A 117 0.40 3.54 8.60
N SER A 118 0.92 2.93 9.67
CA SER A 118 1.62 1.63 9.57
C SER A 118 0.66 0.50 9.18
N SER A 119 -0.54 0.47 9.79
CA SER A 119 -1.60 -0.46 9.39
C SER A 119 -1.93 -0.28 7.91
N TYR A 120 -2.19 0.95 7.46
CA TYR A 120 -2.49 1.21 6.05
C TYR A 120 -1.34 0.83 5.11
N SER A 121 -0.09 1.14 5.45
CA SER A 121 1.05 0.81 4.57
C SER A 121 1.19 -0.69 4.41
N THR A 122 0.95 -1.44 5.48
CA THR A 122 0.99 -2.91 5.47
C THR A 122 -0.17 -3.49 4.65
N GLY A 123 -1.39 -2.97 4.85
CA GLY A 123 -2.58 -3.41 4.13
C GLY A 123 -2.52 -3.07 2.64
N SER A 124 -2.05 -1.87 2.30
CA SER A 124 -1.88 -1.41 0.92
C SER A 124 -0.80 -2.18 0.19
N GLU A 125 0.31 -2.56 0.84
CA GLU A 125 1.35 -3.40 0.25
C GLU A 125 0.80 -4.79 -0.12
N LEU A 126 0.06 -5.43 0.79
CA LEU A 126 -0.58 -6.72 0.50
C LEU A 126 -1.62 -6.60 -0.63
N ALA A 127 -2.44 -5.56 -0.60
CA ALA A 127 -3.44 -5.32 -1.63
C ALA A 127 -2.81 -5.00 -3.02
N ALA A 128 -1.67 -4.30 -3.03
CA ALA A 128 -0.90 -4.02 -4.24
C ALA A 128 -0.25 -5.29 -4.80
N ALA A 129 0.27 -6.18 -3.95
CA ALA A 129 0.81 -7.48 -4.37
C ALA A 129 -0.27 -8.35 -5.05
N ILE A 130 -1.48 -8.38 -4.49
CA ILE A 130 -2.65 -9.07 -5.08
C ILE A 130 -3.02 -8.43 -6.43
N SER A 131 -3.06 -7.10 -6.51
CA SER A 131 -3.38 -6.38 -7.74
C SER A 131 -2.34 -6.66 -8.85
N THR A 132 -1.06 -6.74 -8.48
CA THR A 132 0.05 -7.06 -9.40
C THR A 132 -0.10 -8.45 -10.01
N LEU A 133 -0.51 -9.45 -9.22
CA LEU A 133 -0.82 -10.79 -9.71
C LEU A 133 -1.92 -10.74 -10.79
N SER A 134 -3.00 -10.00 -10.53
CA SER A 134 -4.13 -9.85 -11.44
C SER A 134 -3.72 -9.27 -12.80
N TYR A 135 -2.94 -8.17 -12.80
CA TYR A 135 -2.40 -7.57 -14.01
C TYR A 135 -1.48 -8.52 -14.79
N SER A 136 -0.75 -9.39 -14.08
CA SER A 136 0.22 -10.30 -14.68
C SER A 136 -0.42 -11.47 -15.45
N ILE A 137 -1.69 -11.79 -15.19
CA ILE A 137 -2.41 -12.93 -15.81
C ILE A 137 -3.59 -12.42 -16.67
N LYS A 138 -3.48 -11.20 -17.22
CA LYS A 138 -4.46 -10.58 -18.13
C LYS A 138 -5.90 -10.82 -17.67
N ASP A 139 -6.17 -10.46 -16.42
CA ASP A 139 -7.51 -10.44 -15.83
C ASP A 139 -8.15 -11.81 -15.50
N THR A 140 -7.37 -12.90 -15.48
CA THR A 140 -7.87 -14.24 -15.07
C THR A 140 -8.50 -14.25 -13.68
N TYR A 141 -8.04 -13.39 -12.77
CA TYR A 141 -8.56 -13.26 -11.40
C TYR A 141 -9.18 -11.89 -11.14
N THR A 142 -9.70 -11.22 -12.17
CA THR A 142 -10.17 -9.84 -12.03
C THR A 142 -11.38 -9.74 -11.10
N GLN A 143 -12.33 -10.67 -11.17
CA GLN A 143 -13.48 -10.68 -10.26
C GLN A 143 -13.05 -10.79 -8.79
N GLU A 144 -12.03 -11.60 -8.50
CA GLU A 144 -11.50 -11.80 -7.16
C GLU A 144 -10.63 -10.63 -6.67
N THR A 145 -10.22 -9.70 -7.55
CA THR A 145 -9.24 -8.65 -7.21
C THR A 145 -9.76 -7.23 -7.38
N ILE A 146 -10.93 -7.01 -7.98
CA ILE A 146 -11.53 -5.66 -8.12
C ILE A 146 -11.67 -4.96 -6.77
N ALA A 147 -12.22 -5.64 -5.75
CA ALA A 147 -12.37 -5.07 -4.41
C ALA A 147 -11.01 -4.68 -3.81
N THR A 148 -9.99 -5.51 -4.02
CA THR A 148 -8.63 -5.25 -3.55
C THR A 148 -8.00 -4.04 -4.25
N ARG A 149 -8.25 -3.84 -5.55
CA ARG A 149 -7.79 -2.65 -6.28
C ARG A 149 -8.46 -1.38 -5.72
N MET A 150 -9.76 -1.43 -5.45
CA MET A 150 -10.48 -0.33 -4.78
C MET A 150 -9.90 -0.03 -3.39
N LEU A 151 -9.56 -1.08 -2.64
CA LEU A 151 -8.92 -0.95 -1.33
C LEU A 151 -7.58 -0.22 -1.42
N VAL A 152 -6.71 -0.55 -2.40
CA VAL A 152 -5.43 0.16 -2.61
C VAL A 152 -5.67 1.65 -2.82
N ALA A 153 -6.58 2.02 -3.71
CA ALA A 153 -6.89 3.42 -3.98
C ALA A 153 -7.34 4.16 -2.72
N SER A 154 -8.34 3.60 -2.01
CA SER A 154 -8.87 4.21 -0.79
C SER A 154 -7.82 4.36 0.30
N VAL A 155 -7.04 3.31 0.56
CA VAL A 155 -6.08 3.26 1.67
C VAL A 155 -4.91 4.21 1.43
N LEU A 156 -4.38 4.27 0.21
CA LEU A 156 -3.32 5.23 -0.13
C LEU A 156 -3.81 6.67 -0.03
N GLY A 157 -5.09 6.93 -0.34
CA GLY A 157 -5.71 8.24 -0.14
C GLY A 157 -5.80 8.62 1.35
N SER A 158 -6.23 7.69 2.19
CA SER A 158 -6.24 7.88 3.65
C SER A 158 -4.84 8.11 4.23
N GLU A 159 -3.83 7.36 3.78
CA GLU A 159 -2.42 7.62 4.15
C GLU A 159 -1.97 9.01 3.73
N ALA A 160 -2.27 9.42 2.49
CA ALA A 160 -1.91 10.75 2.01
C ALA A 160 -2.50 11.86 2.90
N GLY A 161 -3.74 11.69 3.36
CA GLY A 161 -4.38 12.59 4.32
C GLY A 161 -3.72 12.59 5.70
N ILE A 162 -3.21 11.45 6.18
CA ILE A 162 -2.40 11.39 7.42
C ILE A 162 -1.09 12.16 7.22
N TRP A 163 -0.33 11.84 6.19
CA TRP A 163 0.98 12.46 5.94
C TRP A 163 0.88 13.96 5.68
N SER A 164 -0.20 14.43 5.06
CA SER A 164 -0.50 15.85 4.90
C SER A 164 -0.69 16.54 6.25
N ARG A 165 -1.43 15.94 7.19
CA ARG A 165 -1.61 16.46 8.55
C ARG A 165 -0.30 16.49 9.34
N LEU A 166 0.59 15.52 9.08
CA LEU A 166 1.95 15.47 9.63
C LEU A 166 2.94 16.38 8.89
N LYS A 167 2.48 17.18 7.91
CA LYS A 167 3.31 18.08 7.08
C LYS A 167 4.48 17.37 6.38
N SER A 168 4.34 16.07 6.14
CA SER A 168 5.31 15.27 5.39
C SER A 168 4.85 15.22 3.93
N TRP A 169 5.03 16.35 3.24
CA TRP A 169 4.39 16.60 1.94
C TRP A 169 4.86 15.66 0.84
N LYS A 170 6.13 15.23 0.89
CA LYS A 170 6.69 14.28 -0.07
C LYS A 170 6.00 12.92 0.02
N GLU A 171 5.85 12.41 1.23
CA GLU A 171 5.15 11.16 1.53
C GLU A 171 3.69 11.27 1.12
N ALA A 172 3.02 12.36 1.52
CA ALA A 172 1.64 12.64 1.14
C ALA A 172 1.44 12.62 -0.38
N TYR A 173 2.33 13.30 -1.12
CA TYR A 173 2.29 13.39 -2.57
C TYR A 173 2.39 12.01 -3.24
N PHE A 174 3.39 11.21 -2.88
CA PHE A 174 3.57 9.89 -3.51
C PHE A 174 2.43 8.93 -3.18
N ARG A 175 1.86 9.01 -1.97
CA ARG A 175 0.68 8.22 -1.59
C ARG A 175 -0.55 8.66 -2.37
N ALA A 176 -0.80 9.96 -2.51
CA ALA A 176 -1.91 10.49 -3.29
C ALA A 176 -1.80 10.14 -4.77
N LEU A 177 -0.61 10.24 -5.35
CA LEU A 177 -0.35 9.83 -6.73
C LEU A 177 -0.62 8.34 -6.95
N GLY A 178 -0.15 7.49 -6.02
CA GLY A 178 -0.40 6.06 -6.06
C GLY A 178 -1.89 5.73 -5.93
N SER A 179 -2.61 6.47 -5.11
CA SER A 179 -4.06 6.35 -4.94
C SER A 179 -4.83 6.65 -6.24
N ILE A 180 -4.54 7.79 -6.89
CA ILE A 180 -5.15 8.16 -8.17
C ILE A 180 -4.81 7.14 -9.25
N THR A 181 -3.53 6.76 -9.36
CA THR A 181 -3.09 5.76 -10.36
C THR A 181 -3.84 4.43 -10.19
N ALA A 182 -4.01 3.98 -8.94
CA ALA A 182 -4.77 2.77 -8.64
C ALA A 182 -6.25 2.93 -9.01
N ALA A 183 -6.84 4.08 -8.70
CA ALA A 183 -8.24 4.38 -8.99
C ALA A 183 -8.54 4.43 -10.50
N GLU A 184 -7.69 5.08 -11.27
CA GLU A 184 -7.80 5.17 -12.74
C GLU A 184 -7.71 3.78 -13.38
N GLY A 185 -6.88 2.89 -12.84
CA GLY A 185 -6.76 1.50 -13.28
C GLY A 185 -8.02 0.63 -13.04
N ILE A 186 -8.96 1.07 -12.20
CA ILE A 186 -10.22 0.35 -11.91
C ILE A 186 -11.31 0.67 -12.94
N SER A 187 -11.23 1.84 -13.58
CA SER A 187 -12.26 2.38 -14.48
C SER A 187 -12.65 1.47 -15.66
N SER A 188 -11.81 0.49 -15.99
CA SER A 188 -12.06 -0.55 -16.99
C SER A 188 -13.09 -1.62 -16.58
N PHE A 189 -13.44 -1.73 -15.29
CA PHE A 189 -14.31 -2.82 -14.78
C PHE A 189 -15.48 -2.35 -13.90
N LYS A 190 -15.36 -1.18 -13.25
CA LYS A 190 -16.40 -0.57 -12.42
C LYS A 190 -16.14 0.93 -12.32
N VAL A 191 -17.17 1.75 -12.47
CA VAL A 191 -17.05 3.20 -12.29
C VAL A 191 -16.83 3.45 -10.80
N LEU A 192 -15.64 3.92 -10.44
CA LEU A 192 -15.43 4.55 -9.13
C LEU A 192 -16.33 5.78 -9.08
N ASP A 193 -17.02 6.01 -7.96
CA ASP A 193 -17.90 7.17 -7.88
C ASP A 193 -17.10 8.48 -8.08
N SER A 194 -17.72 9.45 -8.75
CA SER A 194 -17.08 10.71 -9.12
C SER A 194 -16.65 11.52 -7.90
N GLU A 195 -17.34 11.33 -6.78
CA GLU A 195 -17.07 11.99 -5.50
C GLU A 195 -15.73 11.51 -4.91
N THR A 196 -15.50 10.20 -4.87
CA THR A 196 -14.25 9.60 -4.40
C THR A 196 -13.09 10.05 -5.27
N MET A 197 -13.25 10.04 -6.60
CA MET A 197 -12.21 10.56 -7.51
C MET A 197 -11.92 12.05 -7.27
N ALA A 198 -12.94 12.88 -7.04
CA ALA A 198 -12.75 14.29 -6.73
C ALA A 198 -11.98 14.48 -5.42
N LYS A 199 -12.35 13.72 -4.37
CA LYS A 199 -11.66 13.74 -3.08
C LYS A 199 -10.20 13.31 -3.18
N LEU A 200 -9.89 12.27 -3.95
CA LEU A 200 -8.50 11.83 -4.16
C LEU A 200 -7.67 12.89 -4.89
N ARG A 201 -8.28 13.59 -5.86
CA ARG A 201 -7.64 14.72 -6.56
C ARG A 201 -7.39 15.91 -5.64
N GLU A 202 -8.35 16.28 -4.79
CA GLU A 202 -8.18 17.33 -3.79
C GLU A 202 -7.00 17.04 -2.85
N ILE A 203 -6.89 15.80 -2.36
CA ILE A 203 -5.77 15.36 -1.51
C ILE A 203 -4.44 15.45 -2.27
N TYR A 204 -4.42 15.04 -3.54
CA TYR A 204 -3.23 15.14 -4.39
C TYR A 204 -2.80 16.59 -4.61
N ASP A 205 -3.72 17.48 -4.97
CA ASP A 205 -3.44 18.88 -5.24
C ASP A 205 -2.95 19.59 -3.98
N GLY A 206 -3.56 19.30 -2.83
CA GLY A 206 -3.10 19.80 -1.53
C GLY A 206 -1.70 19.32 -1.16
N ALA A 207 -1.42 18.02 -1.33
CA ALA A 207 -0.10 17.46 -1.06
C ALA A 207 0.99 18.03 -2.00
N LYS A 208 0.64 18.23 -3.27
CA LYS A 208 1.53 18.84 -4.27
C LYS A 208 1.83 20.31 -3.94
N ALA A 209 0.81 21.10 -3.63
CA ALA A 209 0.98 22.49 -3.23
C ALA A 209 1.85 22.62 -1.96
N GLY A 210 1.65 21.73 -0.98
CA GLY A 210 2.50 21.65 0.20
C GLY A 210 3.95 21.32 -0.15
N LEU A 211 4.18 20.35 -1.04
CA LEU A 211 5.51 19.96 -1.49
C LEU A 211 6.23 21.09 -2.24
N ASP A 212 5.53 21.79 -3.13
CA ASP A 212 6.10 22.92 -3.89
C ASP A 212 6.38 24.13 -2.99
N GLY A 213 5.57 24.35 -1.96
CA GLY A 213 5.74 25.44 -0.98
C GLY A 213 6.86 25.22 0.05
N ASP A 214 7.20 23.97 0.37
CA ASP A 214 8.25 23.59 1.34
C ASP A 214 9.67 23.66 0.73
N VAL A 215 9.79 23.88 -0.59
CA VAL A 215 11.06 23.96 -1.34
C VAL A 215 11.66 25.39 -1.30
N HIS A 216 11.05 26.32 -0.56
CA HIS A 216 11.47 27.72 -0.41
C HIS A 216 11.75 28.10 1.05
#